data_AF-A0A0B5QPB6-F1
#
_entry.id   AF-A0A0B5QPB6-F1
#
_cell.length_a   1.000
_cell.length_b   1.000
_cell.length_c   1.000
_cell.angle_alpha   90.00
_cell.angle_beta   90.00
_cell.angle_gamma   90.00
#
_symmetry.space_group_name_H-M   'P 1'
#
loop_
_entity.id
_entity.type
_entity.pdbx_description
1 polymer ?
#
loop_
_entity_poly.entity_id
_entity_poly.type
_entity_poly.pdbx_seq_one_letter_code
_entity_poly.pdbx_strand_id
1 'polypeptide(L)'
;MELLYICIDDYRNFKETEIHLSDKFKFCYSQEDLTLTCNEGMNSSFGFLDEYITNLSVIVGDNGAGKTTILKCIMEHLTYKGLEITSSCFFVFFDKSSKKIKIFTSGKFVCNLNVKNNIESLDDPEIFPSTGDKKKRNV
;
A
#
# COMPACT_ATOMS: atom_id res chain seq x y z
N MET A 1 -3.38 -6.02 -11.55
CA MET A 1 -2.95 -5.33 -10.31
C MET A 1 -4.12 -5.31 -9.35
N GLU A 2 -3.88 -5.63 -8.09
CA GLU A 2 -4.86 -5.60 -7.01
C GLU A 2 -4.26 -4.83 -5.83
N LEU A 3 -4.95 -3.82 -5.30
CA LEU A 3 -4.47 -3.03 -4.17
C LEU A 3 -4.82 -3.76 -2.87
N LEU A 4 -3.80 -4.08 -2.07
CA LEU A 4 -3.95 -4.92 -0.88
C LEU A 4 -3.86 -4.14 0.42
N TYR A 5 -2.97 -3.13 0.48
CA TYR A 5 -2.68 -2.44 1.71
C TYR A 5 -2.14 -1.03 1.44
N ILE A 6 -2.45 -0.10 2.35
CA ILE A 6 -1.97 1.28 2.33
C ILE A 6 -1.46 1.62 3.72
N CYS A 7 -0.24 2.16 3.80
CA CYS A 7 0.23 2.85 4.99
C CYS A 7 0.35 4.34 4.68
N ILE A 8 -0.24 5.14 5.57
CA ILE A 8 -0.26 6.61 5.51
C ILE A 8 0.42 7.10 6.77
N ASP A 9 1.62 7.65 6.63
CA ASP A 9 2.30 8.31 7.75
C ASP A 9 1.67 9.67 8.04
N ASP A 10 1.48 10.46 6.98
CA ASP A 10 0.84 11.76 7.06
C ASP A 10 0.13 12.09 5.75
N TYR A 11 -1.20 12.21 5.82
CA TYR A 11 -2.00 12.78 4.74
C TYR A 11 -3.28 13.41 5.27
N ARG A 12 -3.31 14.75 5.27
CA ARG A 12 -4.44 15.56 5.76
C ARG A 12 -4.79 15.21 7.21
N ASN A 13 -5.93 14.54 7.42
CA ASN A 13 -6.44 14.14 8.73
C ASN A 13 -5.99 12.73 9.16
N PHE A 14 -5.27 11.99 8.31
CA PHE A 14 -4.71 10.69 8.63
C PHE A 14 -3.27 10.83 9.07
N LYS A 15 -2.95 10.22 10.21
CA LYS A 15 -1.61 10.11 10.78
C LYS A 15 -1.40 8.64 11.15
N GLU A 16 -0.25 8.08 10.79
CA GLU A 16 0.17 6.72 11.18
C GLU A 16 -0.95 5.67 10.99
N THR A 17 -1.63 5.73 9.84
CA THR A 17 -2.83 4.95 9.55
C THR A 17 -2.51 3.81 8.58
N GLU A 18 -2.93 2.60 8.95
CA GLU A 18 -2.85 1.42 8.11
C GLU A 18 -4.25 1.02 7.61
N ILE A 19 -4.38 0.74 6.32
CA ILE A 19 -5.64 0.33 5.69
C ILE A 19 -5.41 -0.97 4.95
N HIS A 20 -6.12 -2.01 5.36
CA HIS A 20 -6.13 -3.32 4.72
C HIS A 20 -7.30 -3.40 3.73
N LEU A 21 -6.98 -3.71 2.49
CA LEU A 21 -7.93 -3.83 1.38
C LEU A 21 -8.02 -5.26 0.84
N SER A 22 -7.40 -6.22 1.51
CA SER A 22 -7.47 -7.65 1.19
C SER A 22 -7.05 -8.45 2.41
N ASP A 23 -7.71 -9.60 2.63
CA ASP A 23 -7.34 -10.55 3.67
C ASP A 23 -6.36 -11.63 3.16
N LYS A 24 -6.07 -11.64 1.86
CA LYS A 24 -5.21 -12.64 1.21
C LYS A 24 -3.80 -12.70 1.81
N PHE A 25 -3.28 -11.54 2.21
CA PHE A 25 -1.98 -11.40 2.84
C PHE A 25 -2.10 -10.47 4.05
N LYS A 26 -1.33 -10.76 5.09
CA LYS A 26 -1.28 -9.93 6.29
C LYS A 26 -0.02 -9.08 6.28
N PHE A 27 -0.21 -7.77 6.20
CA PHE A 27 0.85 -6.78 6.26
C PHE A 27 0.93 -6.20 7.67
N CYS A 28 2.14 -6.01 8.19
CA CYS A 28 2.36 -5.29 9.44
C CYS A 28 3.51 -4.32 9.24
N TYR A 29 3.27 -3.03 9.49
CA TYR A 29 4.31 -2.01 9.40
C TYR A 29 4.82 -1.62 10.80
N SER A 30 6.15 -1.63 10.97
CA SER A 30 6.82 -1.10 12.16
C SER A 30 7.45 0.23 11.82
N GLN A 31 7.04 1.29 12.53
CA GLN A 31 7.59 2.64 12.38
C GLN A 31 8.98 2.79 12.99
N GLU A 32 9.32 2.01 14.02
CA GLU A 32 10.63 2.03 14.69
C GLU A 32 11.74 1.60 13.73
N ASP A 33 11.50 0.50 12.99
CA ASP A 33 12.48 -0.12 12.10
C ASP A 33 12.22 0.16 10.61
N LEU A 34 11.20 0.98 10.31
CA LEU A 34 10.69 1.24 8.95
C LEU A 34 10.53 -0.06 8.15
N THR A 35 9.96 -1.10 8.79
CA THR A 35 9.91 -2.45 8.24
C THR A 35 8.47 -2.87 7.98
N LEU A 36 8.18 -3.22 6.72
CA LEU A 36 6.96 -3.90 6.32
C LEU A 36 7.18 -5.42 6.36
N THR A 37 6.39 -6.13 7.15
CA THR A 37 6.38 -7.60 7.17
C THR A 37 5.18 -8.11 6.38
N CYS A 38 5.43 -8.98 5.41
CA CYS A 38 4.42 -9.65 4.60
C CYS A 38 4.27 -11.09 5.08
N ASN A 39 3.07 -11.48 5.50
CA ASN A 39 2.76 -12.84 5.94
C ASN A 39 1.57 -13.40 5.15
N GLU A 40 1.40 -14.72 5.18
CA GLU A 40 0.18 -15.34 4.68
C GLU A 40 -1.04 -14.81 5.44
N GLY A 41 -2.09 -14.52 4.69
CA GLY A 41 -3.35 -14.02 5.23
C GLY A 41 -4.39 -15.13 5.36
N MET A 42 -5.62 -14.73 5.66
CA MET A 42 -6.76 -15.64 5.63
C MET A 42 -7.34 -15.65 4.21
N ASN A 43 -7.39 -16.83 3.60
CA ASN A 43 -8.09 -17.02 2.34
C ASN A 43 -9.60 -17.16 2.64
N SER A 44 -10.22 -16.07 3.10
CA SER A 44 -11.67 -16.03 3.30
C SER A 44 -12.34 -16.00 1.93
N SER A 45 -12.65 -17.17 1.41
CA SER A 45 -13.55 -17.30 0.26
C SER A 45 -14.93 -16.80 0.69
N PHE A 46 -15.28 -15.59 0.28
CA PHE A 46 -16.67 -15.14 0.35
C PHE A 46 -17.46 -15.96 -0.66
N GLY A 47 -18.06 -17.07 -0.21
CA GLY A 47 -18.82 -18.01 -1.06
C GLY A 47 -20.06 -17.40 -1.74
N PHE A 48 -20.30 -16.10 -1.58
CA PHE A 48 -21.37 -15.32 -2.22
C PHE A 48 -20.86 -14.40 -3.33
N LEU A 49 -19.55 -14.25 -3.53
CA LEU A 49 -19.00 -13.45 -4.62
C LEU A 49 -18.90 -14.29 -5.89
N ASP A 50 -19.40 -13.76 -7.01
CA ASP A 50 -19.24 -14.35 -8.33
C ASP A 50 -17.75 -14.52 -8.68
N GLU A 51 -17.45 -15.45 -9.60
CA GLU A 51 -16.08 -15.77 -10.05
C GLU A 51 -15.29 -14.57 -10.59
N TYR A 52 -15.97 -13.48 -10.95
CA TYR A 52 -15.38 -12.25 -11.46
C TYR A 52 -14.94 -11.25 -10.37
N ILE A 53 -15.43 -11.38 -9.14
CA ILE A 53 -15.06 -10.50 -8.02
C ILE A 53 -14.08 -11.25 -7.14
N THR A 54 -12.79 -10.90 -7.25
CA THR A 54 -11.74 -11.61 -6.52
C THR A 54 -11.48 -11.07 -5.11
N ASN A 55 -12.00 -9.88 -4.79
CA ASN A 55 -11.79 -9.20 -3.52
C ASN A 55 -12.85 -8.11 -3.32
N LEU A 56 -13.29 -7.93 -2.08
CA LEU A 56 -14.25 -6.89 -1.67
C LEU A 56 -13.76 -6.24 -0.39
N SER A 57 -13.63 -4.92 -0.40
CA SER A 57 -13.34 -4.11 0.79
C SER A 57 -14.36 -3.01 0.93
N VAL A 58 -14.82 -2.79 2.17
CA VAL A 58 -15.86 -1.80 2.47
C VAL A 58 -15.29 -0.78 3.46
N ILE A 59 -15.28 0.49 3.07
CA ILE A 59 -14.88 1.60 3.94
C ILE A 59 -16.15 2.28 4.46
N VAL A 60 -16.45 2.08 5.74
CA VAL A 60 -17.62 2.65 6.43
C VAL A 60 -17.17 3.67 7.46
N GLY A 61 -17.98 4.69 7.69
CA GLY A 61 -17.76 5.71 8.71
C GLY A 61 -18.72 6.87 8.53
N ASP A 62 -18.75 7.79 9.49
CA ASP A 62 -19.64 8.95 9.48
C ASP A 62 -19.23 10.02 8.45
N ASN A 63 -20.10 10.99 8.24
CA ASN A 63 -19.76 12.17 7.45
C ASN A 63 -18.60 12.93 8.09
N GLY A 64 -17.61 13.31 7.30
CA GLY A 64 -16.38 13.92 7.81
C GLY A 64 -15.31 12.94 8.31
N ALA A 65 -15.60 11.63 8.43
CA ALA A 65 -14.62 10.63 8.90
C ALA A 65 -13.44 10.37 7.95
N GLY A 66 -13.39 11.01 6.77
CA GLY A 66 -12.25 10.93 5.86
C GLY A 66 -12.36 9.87 4.75
N LYS A 67 -13.51 9.23 4.54
CA LYS A 67 -13.73 8.24 3.45
C LYS A 67 -13.30 8.77 2.07
N THR A 68 -13.78 9.96 1.68
CA THR A 68 -13.39 10.62 0.43
C THR A 68 -11.91 11.05 0.45
N THR A 69 -11.36 11.34 1.62
CA THR A 69 -9.94 11.70 1.76
C THR A 69 -9.03 10.51 1.46
N ILE A 70 -9.39 9.28 1.88
CA ILE A 70 -8.65 8.06 1.51
C ILE A 70 -8.63 7.89 -0.02
N LEU A 71 -9.78 8.05 -0.69
CA LEU A 71 -9.85 7.97 -2.15
C LEU A 71 -8.98 9.04 -2.83
N LYS A 72 -8.96 10.27 -2.30
CA LYS A 72 -8.06 11.34 -2.78
C LYS A 72 -6.59 10.98 -2.57
N CYS A 73 -6.23 10.38 -1.44
CA CYS A 73 -4.87 9.90 -1.17
C CYS A 73 -4.41 8.92 -2.26
N ILE A 74 -5.23 7.91 -2.53
CA ILE A 74 -4.98 6.90 -3.57
C ILE A 74 -4.80 7.57 -4.94
N MET A 75 -5.72 8.46 -5.32
CA MET A 75 -5.65 9.15 -6.61
C MET A 75 -4.41 10.04 -6.73
N GLU A 76 -4.12 10.87 -5.73
CA GLU A 76 -3.01 11.82 -5.78
C GLU A 76 -1.65 11.12 -5.80
N HIS A 77 -1.49 10.00 -5.09
CA HIS A 77 -0.20 9.29 -5.01
C HIS A 77 0.05 8.32 -6.17
N LEU A 78 -1.01 7.72 -6.73
CA LEU A 78 -0.86 6.70 -7.78
C LEU A 78 -1.03 7.25 -9.19
N THR A 79 -1.63 8.43 -9.36
CA THR A 79 -1.73 9.06 -10.67
C THR A 79 -0.54 9.97 -10.91
N TYR A 80 0.12 9.77 -12.06
CA TYR A 80 1.26 10.58 -12.49
C TYR A 80 0.81 12.00 -12.81
N LYS A 81 0.72 12.84 -11.78
CA LYS A 81 0.71 14.30 -11.92
C LYS A 81 1.86 14.78 -11.07
N GLY A 82 2.78 15.53 -11.68
CA GLY A 82 4.01 16.04 -11.06
C GLY A 82 3.79 17.03 -9.91
N LEU A 83 2.86 16.76 -9.02
CA LEU A 83 2.86 17.28 -7.67
C LEU A 83 4.00 16.59 -6.92
N GLU A 84 4.88 17.38 -6.33
CA GLU A 84 5.76 16.91 -5.27
C GLU A 84 4.88 16.44 -4.12
N ILE A 85 4.63 15.14 -4.08
CA ILE A 85 3.94 14.50 -2.98
C ILE A 85 4.90 14.53 -1.79
N THR A 86 4.68 15.45 -0.86
CA THR A 86 5.45 15.55 0.37
C THR A 86 4.95 14.61 1.46
N SER A 87 3.71 14.14 1.33
CA SER A 87 3.11 13.15 2.23
C SER A 87 3.80 11.80 2.10
N SER A 88 4.11 11.19 3.24
CA SER A 88 4.78 9.90 3.29
C SER A 88 3.75 8.79 3.32
N CYS A 89 3.62 8.06 2.21
CA CYS A 89 2.75 6.89 2.11
C CYS A 89 3.45 5.76 1.36
N PHE A 90 2.99 4.53 1.58
CA PHE A 90 3.27 3.44 0.64
C PHE A 90 2.05 2.58 0.38
N PHE A 91 1.99 2.04 -0.84
CA PHE A 91 0.88 1.26 -1.36
C PHE A 91 1.39 -0.11 -1.78
N VAL A 92 0.70 -1.16 -1.36
CA VAL A 92 1.09 -2.54 -1.64
C VAL A 92 0.09 -3.15 -2.61
N PHE A 93 0.59 -3.63 -3.73
CA PHE A 93 -0.18 -4.29 -4.78
C PHE A 93 0.24 -5.73 -4.96
N PHE A 94 -0.72 -6.57 -5.34
CA PHE A 94 -0.46 -7.87 -5.94
C PHE A 94 -0.60 -7.80 -7.46
N ASP A 95 0.48 -8.14 -8.16
CA ASP A 95 0.45 -8.35 -9.59
C ASP A 95 0.12 -9.82 -9.88
N LYS A 96 -1.10 -10.07 -10.36
CA LYS A 96 -1.58 -11.42 -10.69
C LYS A 96 -0.80 -12.07 -11.84
N SER A 97 -0.27 -11.27 -12.78
CA SER A 97 0.43 -11.80 -13.95
C SER A 97 1.83 -12.29 -13.58
N SER A 98 2.56 -11.53 -12.77
CA SER A 98 3.89 -11.93 -12.29
C SER A 98 3.86 -12.70 -10.97
N LYS A 99 2.70 -12.80 -10.30
CA LYS A 99 2.55 -13.32 -8.93
C LYS A 99 3.51 -12.67 -7.93
N LYS A 100 3.65 -11.34 -7.98
CA LYS A 100 4.56 -10.58 -7.11
C LYS A 100 3.86 -9.51 -6.30
N ILE A 101 4.46 -9.17 -5.16
CA ILE A 101 4.12 -7.97 -4.42
C ILE A 101 4.89 -6.78 -5.01
N LYS A 102 4.18 -5.69 -5.30
CA LYS A 102 4.74 -4.43 -5.80
C LYS A 102 4.40 -3.31 -4.83
N ILE A 103 5.41 -2.60 -4.36
CA ILE A 103 5.28 -1.59 -3.32
C ILE A 103 5.64 -0.24 -3.91
N PHE A 104 4.69 0.70 -3.90
CA PHE A 104 4.92 2.06 -4.37
C PHE A 104 5.13 2.96 -3.16
N THR A 105 6.29 3.60 -3.08
CA THR A 105 6.69 4.41 -1.92
C THR A 105 6.77 5.89 -2.27
N SER A 106 6.49 6.74 -1.29
CA SER A 106 6.57 8.20 -1.39
C SER A 106 7.10 8.80 -0.07
N GLY A 107 7.70 9.99 -0.15
CA GLY A 107 8.24 10.69 1.01
C GLY A 107 9.33 9.87 1.72
N LYS A 108 9.25 9.76 3.04
CA LYS A 108 10.29 9.10 3.88
C LYS A 108 10.53 7.62 3.52
N PHE A 109 9.56 6.97 2.86
CA PHE A 109 9.61 5.55 2.52
C PHE A 109 10.47 5.22 1.29
N VAL A 110 10.78 6.21 0.45
CA VAL A 110 11.49 6.01 -0.82
C VAL A 110 12.86 5.34 -0.64
N CYS A 111 13.57 5.63 0.46
CA CYS A 111 14.92 5.13 0.69
C CYS A 111 15.05 4.17 1.88
N ASN A 112 14.04 4.07 2.73
CA ASN A 112 14.20 3.50 4.07
C ASN A 112 13.28 2.31 4.36
N LEU A 113 12.32 2.01 3.48
CA LEU A 113 11.38 0.92 3.74
C LEU A 113 12.07 -0.43 3.55
N ASN A 114 12.24 -1.16 4.64
CA ASN A 114 12.66 -2.55 4.64
C ASN A 114 11.46 -3.45 4.45
N VAL A 115 11.61 -4.55 3.70
CA VAL A 115 10.53 -5.50 3.45
C VAL A 115 10.98 -6.89 3.85
N LYS A 116 10.25 -7.51 4.78
CA LYS A 116 10.44 -8.90 5.19
C LYS A 116 9.32 -9.74 4.60
N ASN A 117 9.66 -10.56 3.61
CA ASN A 117 8.71 -11.48 3.00
C ASN A 117 8.78 -12.85 3.67
N ASN A 118 7.73 -13.21 4.42
CA ASN A 118 7.58 -14.52 5.05
C ASN A 118 6.66 -15.45 4.25
N ILE A 119 6.33 -15.10 3.00
CA ILE A 119 5.43 -15.88 2.15
C ILE A 119 6.27 -16.71 1.17
N GLU A 120 6.40 -18.01 1.43
CA GLU A 120 7.23 -18.91 0.63
C GLU A 120 6.77 -19.06 -0.82
N SER A 121 5.47 -18.86 -1.07
CA SER A 121 4.85 -19.04 -2.38
C SER A 121 5.00 -17.86 -3.34
N LEU A 122 5.65 -16.77 -2.91
CA LEU A 122 5.82 -15.55 -3.67
C LEU A 122 7.30 -15.18 -3.82
N ASP A 123 7.65 -14.66 -5.00
CA ASP A 123 8.95 -14.03 -5.21
C ASP A 123 9.11 -12.78 -4.32
N ASP A 124 10.37 -12.34 -4.18
CA ASP A 124 10.71 -11.15 -3.42
C ASP A 124 9.94 -9.89 -3.90
N PRO A 125 9.44 -9.07 -2.98
CA PRO A 125 8.71 -7.84 -3.31
C PRO A 125 9.56 -6.83 -4.09
N GLU A 126 8.95 -6.16 -5.06
CA GLU A 126 9.58 -5.10 -5.85
C GLU A 126 9.15 -3.71 -5.32
N ILE A 127 10.11 -2.83 -5.03
CA ILE A 127 9.86 -1.47 -4.54
C ILE A 127 10.01 -0.45 -5.68
N PHE A 128 9.01 0.39 -5.86
CA PHE A 128 8.90 1.43 -6.87
C PHE A 128 8.82 2.80 -6.18
N PRO A 129 9.90 3.59 -6.18
CA PRO A 129 9.88 4.93 -5.59
C PRO A 129 9.16 5.93 -6.49
N SER A 130 8.39 6.85 -5.90
CA SER A 130 7.77 7.96 -6.63
C SER A 130 8.83 8.81 -7.34
N THR A 131 8.59 9.12 -8.62
CA THR A 131 9.56 9.72 -9.53
C THR A 131 9.97 11.16 -9.20
N GLY A 132 9.30 11.82 -8.25
CA GLY A 132 9.63 13.16 -7.76
C GLY A 132 10.90 13.25 -6.92
N ASP A 133 11.32 12.15 -6.26
CA ASP A 133 12.46 12.15 -5.33
C ASP A 133 13.81 11.84 -6.01
N LYS A 134 13.85 11.84 -7.36
CA LYS A 134 15.10 11.75 -8.13
C LYS A 134 15.92 13.05 -8.11
N LYS A 135 16.11 13.67 -6.94
CA LYS A 135 17.12 14.72 -6.72
C LYS A 135 17.67 14.62 -5.30
N LYS A 136 18.62 13.69 -5.10
CA LYS A 136 19.79 13.79 -4.20
C LYS A 136 20.57 12.46 -4.22
N ARG A 137 21.02 12.03 -5.40
CA ARG A 137 22.26 11.27 -5.48
C ARG A 137 23.36 12.31 -5.71
N ASN A 138 23.93 12.79 -4.61
CA ASN A 138 25.08 13.68 -4.67
C ASN A 138 26.28 12.88 -5.20
N VAL A 139 26.93 13.52 -6.18
CA VAL A 139 28.36 13.51 -6.57
C VAL A 139 29.25 12.55 -5.80
#